data_AF-A0AAV2T494-F1
#
_entry.id   AF-A0AAV2T494-F1
#
_cell.length_a   1.000
_cell.length_b   1.000
_cell.length_c   1.000
_cell.angle_alpha   90.00
_cell.angle_beta   90.00
_cell.angle_gamma   90.00
#
_symmetry.space_group_name_H-M   'P 1'
#
loop_
_entity.id
_entity.type
_entity.pdbx_description
1 polymer ?
#
loop_
_entity_poly.entity_id
_entity_poly.type
_entity_poly.pdbx_seq_one_letter_code
_entity_poly.pdbx_strand_id
1 'polypeptide(L)'
;MESCYRIICLSRIVIPSVIQTSSGSTNTVLYRELLRRRSIKTVGYSRNVMLANLEEMKGIVNSTGDVKHLSVQLKPLIKSNEKLLKESTSYLLANLHQIEGLDDMKICRKEALNRLSDLVQNRIKTLQNPPDCSRSKLLLADTTGHCGYGCQAHYLMFCLNIAYATGRTLILRSLNRDWAKWWSESYMSFSDNCNMDSVSRDDVIVGRRTLNNLGLGQFDAAHSQKEFRKLLENL
;
A
#
# COMPACT_ATOMS: atom_id res chain seq x y z
N MET A 1 -0.20 -6.82 26.89
CA MET A 1 -1.25 -7.14 25.89
C MET A 1 -2.46 -6.21 25.93
N GLU A 2 -2.93 -5.75 27.10
CA GLU A 2 -4.08 -4.80 27.17
C GLU A 2 -3.81 -3.39 26.62
N SER A 3 -2.55 -2.94 26.57
CA SER A 3 -2.21 -1.57 26.13
C SER A 3 -2.53 -1.29 24.66
N CYS A 4 -2.31 -2.24 23.74
CA CYS A 4 -2.59 -2.03 22.32
C CYS A 4 -4.10 -2.05 21.98
N TYR A 5 -4.94 -2.72 22.77
CA TYR A 5 -6.39 -2.79 22.51
C TYR A 5 -7.10 -1.45 22.75
N ARG A 6 -6.63 -0.63 23.70
CA ARG A 6 -7.23 0.66 24.00
C ARG A 6 -6.98 1.73 22.94
N ILE A 7 -5.86 1.65 22.21
CA ILE A 7 -5.49 2.70 21.25
C ILE A 7 -6.27 2.59 19.92
N ILE A 8 -6.76 1.40 19.58
CA ILE A 8 -7.55 1.17 18.35
C ILE A 8 -9.00 1.67 18.49
N CYS A 9 -9.53 1.85 19.70
CA CYS A 9 -10.94 2.19 19.94
C CYS A 9 -11.27 3.67 20.25
N LEU A 10 -10.30 4.59 20.25
CA LEU A 10 -10.56 6.00 20.60
C LEU A 10 -11.09 6.86 19.43
N SER A 11 -12.10 6.36 18.74
CA SER A 11 -12.94 7.14 17.81
C SER A 11 -14.34 7.48 18.37
N ARG A 12 -14.59 7.24 19.66
CA ARG A 12 -15.76 7.78 20.37
C ARG A 12 -15.35 8.81 21.42
N ILE A 13 -15.86 10.02 21.24
CA ILE A 13 -15.82 11.14 22.19
C ILE A 13 -16.47 10.68 23.50
N VAL A 14 -15.67 10.51 24.55
CA VAL A 14 -16.13 10.55 25.95
C VAL A 14 -15.07 11.29 26.77
N ILE A 15 -15.47 12.41 27.38
CA ILE A 15 -14.71 13.21 28.37
C ILE A 15 -15.21 12.75 29.77
N PRO A 16 -14.41 12.79 30.86
CA PRO A 16 -13.59 11.70 31.36
C PRO A 16 -14.04 11.18 32.74
N SER A 17 -13.92 9.88 32.99
CA SER A 17 -13.78 9.39 34.37
C SER A 17 -12.39 8.78 34.53
N VAL A 18 -11.57 9.50 35.29
CA VAL A 18 -10.28 9.14 35.91
C VAL A 18 -9.90 7.67 35.73
N ILE A 19 -8.94 7.40 34.84
CA ILE A 19 -8.25 6.11 34.77
C ILE A 19 -6.82 6.36 35.23
N GLN A 20 -6.46 5.71 36.34
CA GLN A 20 -5.09 5.62 36.85
C GLN A 20 -4.17 5.12 35.75
N THR A 21 -3.36 6.02 35.21
CA THR A 21 -2.25 5.68 34.33
C THR A 21 -0.98 5.68 35.16
N SER A 22 -0.23 4.58 35.11
CA SER A 22 1.17 4.50 35.52
C SER A 22 1.92 5.78 35.11
N SER A 23 2.72 6.33 36.02
CA SER A 23 3.34 7.67 35.98
C SER A 23 4.15 8.04 34.71
N GLY A 24 4.42 7.11 33.79
CA GLY A 24 5.01 7.37 32.48
C GLY A 24 4.03 7.72 31.35
N SER A 25 2.73 7.46 31.48
CA SER A 25 1.76 7.56 30.37
C SER A 25 1.17 8.97 30.15
N THR A 26 1.07 9.79 31.20
CA THR A 26 0.49 11.14 31.12
C THR A 26 1.37 12.12 30.35
N ASN A 27 2.69 12.04 30.54
CA ASN A 27 3.66 12.89 29.86
C ASN A 27 3.71 12.64 28.34
N THR A 28 3.57 11.38 27.93
CA THR A 28 3.53 10.99 26.52
C THR A 28 2.29 11.51 25.81
N VAL A 29 1.10 11.36 26.42
CA VAL A 29 -0.16 11.87 25.87
C VAL A 29 -0.13 13.40 25.75
N LEU A 30 0.38 14.08 26.77
CA LEU A 30 0.56 15.53 26.75
C LEU A 30 1.51 15.97 25.62
N TYR A 31 2.68 15.33 25.51
CA TYR A 31 3.67 15.69 24.51
C TYR A 31 3.20 15.39 23.07
N ARG A 32 2.45 14.30 22.87
CA ARG A 32 1.73 14.02 21.61
C ARG A 32 0.76 15.14 21.24
N GLU A 33 -0.08 15.58 22.19
CA GLU A 33 -1.04 16.66 21.95
C GLU A 33 -0.35 18.01 21.69
N LEU A 34 0.77 18.28 22.35
CA LEU A 34 1.60 19.46 22.08
C LEU A 34 2.14 19.46 20.65
N LEU A 35 2.73 18.34 20.20
CA LEU A 35 3.23 18.21 18.83
C LEU A 35 2.10 18.31 17.81
N ARG A 36 0.93 17.72 18.08
CA ARG A 36 -0.26 17.85 17.22
C ARG A 36 -0.69 19.30 17.06
N ARG A 37 -0.83 20.03 18.17
CA ARG A 37 -1.22 21.46 18.16
C ARG A 37 -0.17 22.32 17.47
N ARG A 38 1.11 22.05 17.71
CA ARG A 38 2.24 22.72 17.06
C ARG A 38 2.19 22.54 15.54
N SER A 39 1.98 21.32 15.05
CA SER A 39 1.82 21.06 13.61
C SER A 39 0.63 21.79 13.00
N ILE A 40 -0.53 21.79 13.67
CA ILE A 40 -1.72 22.53 13.19
C ILE A 40 -1.43 24.04 13.13
N LYS A 41 -0.78 24.60 14.16
CA LYS A 41 -0.40 26.01 14.19
C LYS A 41 0.59 26.35 13.07
N THR A 42 1.59 25.51 12.81
CA THR A 42 2.52 25.71 11.70
C THR A 42 1.80 25.74 10.36
N VAL A 43 0.91 24.77 10.09
CA VAL A 43 0.12 24.77 8.84
C VAL A 43 -0.73 26.04 8.72
N GLY A 44 -1.40 26.44 9.80
CA GLY A 44 -2.21 27.66 9.82
C GLY A 44 -1.38 28.92 9.54
N TYR A 45 -0.22 29.05 10.17
CA TYR A 45 0.70 30.15 9.94
C TYR A 45 1.18 30.19 8.49
N SER A 46 1.67 29.07 7.96
CA SER A 46 2.16 28.97 6.59
C SER A 46 1.07 29.30 5.56
N ARG A 47 -0.16 28.83 5.79
CA ARG A 47 -1.32 29.19 4.96
C ARG A 47 -1.59 30.69 4.97
N ASN A 48 -1.60 31.32 6.14
CA ASN A 48 -1.87 32.76 6.25
C ASN A 48 -0.81 33.60 5.54
N VAL A 49 0.47 33.24 5.67
CA VAL A 49 1.56 33.93 4.96
C VAL A 49 1.46 33.73 3.44
N MET A 50 1.17 32.52 2.98
CA MET A 50 0.97 32.28 1.55
C MET A 50 -0.20 33.08 0.98
N LEU A 51 -1.32 33.17 1.71
CA LEU A 51 -2.46 33.98 1.30
C LEU A 51 -2.12 35.47 1.25
N ALA A 52 -1.37 35.99 2.23
CA ALA A 52 -0.89 37.37 2.20
C ALA A 52 0.01 37.63 0.98
N ASN A 53 0.96 36.74 0.71
CA ASN A 53 1.84 36.84 -0.46
C ASN A 53 1.04 36.75 -1.78
N LEU A 54 -0.02 35.94 -1.84
CA LEU A 54 -0.89 35.87 -3.01
C LEU A 54 -1.68 37.16 -3.24
N GLU A 55 -2.19 37.79 -2.18
CA GLU A 55 -2.85 39.10 -2.30
C GLU A 55 -1.85 40.18 -2.77
N GLU A 56 -0.61 40.15 -2.27
CA GLU A 56 0.45 41.04 -2.74
C GLU A 56 0.79 40.81 -4.22
N MET A 57 0.92 39.55 -4.65
CA MET A 57 1.13 39.19 -6.05
C MET A 57 -0.01 39.70 -6.95
N LYS A 58 -1.27 39.56 -6.51
CA LYS A 58 -2.42 40.11 -7.25
C LYS A 58 -2.33 41.63 -7.38
N GLY A 59 -1.94 42.32 -6.31
CA GLY A 59 -1.72 43.76 -6.32
C GLY A 59 -0.68 44.18 -7.36
N ILE A 60 0.48 43.51 -7.37
CA ILE A 60 1.57 43.74 -8.33
C ILE A 60 1.13 43.47 -9.77
N VAL A 61 0.38 42.38 -10.01
CA VAL A 61 -0.15 42.05 -11.35
C VAL A 61 -1.11 43.14 -11.84
N ASN A 62 -2.01 43.61 -10.97
CA ASN A 62 -2.99 44.63 -11.34
C ASN A 62 -2.36 46.01 -11.58
N SER A 63 -1.21 46.31 -10.95
CA SER A 63 -0.54 47.61 -11.09
C SER A 63 0.48 47.68 -12.23
N THR A 64 0.86 46.55 -12.85
CA THR A 64 2.02 46.50 -13.76
C THR A 64 1.61 46.14 -15.19
N GLY A 65 1.71 47.10 -16.11
CA GLY A 65 1.42 46.89 -17.54
C GLY A 65 2.55 46.24 -18.35
N ASP A 66 3.78 46.17 -17.80
CA ASP A 66 4.95 45.57 -18.46
C ASP A 66 5.33 44.21 -17.85
N VAL A 67 5.27 43.18 -18.68
CA VAL A 67 5.60 41.78 -18.36
C VAL A 67 7.03 41.61 -17.84
N LYS A 68 8.00 42.39 -18.34
CA LYS A 68 9.40 42.30 -17.86
C LYS A 68 9.54 42.80 -16.44
N HIS A 69 8.92 43.92 -16.11
CA HIS A 69 8.94 44.51 -14.77
C HIS A 69 8.20 43.63 -13.75
N LEU A 70 7.09 43.01 -14.17
CA LEU A 70 6.33 42.06 -13.37
C LEU A 70 7.18 40.87 -12.89
N SER A 71 8.02 40.31 -13.77
CA SER A 71 8.88 39.17 -13.43
C SER A 71 9.91 39.50 -12.35
N VAL A 72 10.39 40.74 -12.28
CA VAL A 72 11.37 41.19 -11.29
C VAL A 72 10.73 41.33 -9.92
N GLN A 73 9.52 41.88 -9.87
CA GLN A 73 8.78 42.11 -8.62
C GLN A 73 8.21 40.82 -8.02
N LEU A 74 7.78 39.85 -8.83
CA LEU A 74 7.20 38.60 -8.34
C LEU A 74 8.25 37.57 -7.87
N LYS A 75 9.45 37.56 -8.46
CA LYS A 75 10.55 36.65 -8.11
C LYS A 75 10.84 36.55 -6.60
N PRO A 76 11.01 37.64 -5.82
CA PRO A 76 11.28 37.54 -4.40
C PRO A 76 10.12 36.91 -3.61
N LEU A 77 8.87 37.22 -3.96
CA LEU A 77 7.69 36.63 -3.32
C LEU A 77 7.57 35.14 -3.61
N ILE A 78 7.83 34.71 -4.85
CA ILE A 78 7.87 33.29 -5.24
C ILE A 78 8.95 32.57 -4.43
N LYS A 79 10.17 33.10 -4.40
CA LYS A 79 11.29 32.51 -3.64
C LYS A 79 11.02 32.45 -2.14
N SER A 80 10.34 33.46 -1.59
CA SER A 80 9.90 33.49 -0.19
C SER A 80 8.89 32.39 0.09
N ASN A 81 7.90 32.20 -0.78
CA ASN A 81 6.91 31.12 -0.68
C ASN A 81 7.55 29.73 -0.77
N GLU A 82 8.46 29.52 -1.72
CA GLU A 82 9.21 28.26 -1.86
C GLU A 82 10.00 27.92 -0.58
N LYS A 83 10.70 28.92 -0.03
CA LYS A 83 11.46 28.78 1.22
C LYS A 83 10.53 28.43 2.38
N LEU A 84 9.45 29.18 2.54
CA LEU A 84 8.45 28.94 3.59
C LEU A 84 7.84 27.54 3.48
N LEU A 85 7.47 27.11 2.27
CA LEU A 85 6.93 25.77 2.02
C LEU A 85 7.91 24.68 2.42
N LYS A 86 9.19 24.83 2.03
CA LYS A 86 10.24 23.87 2.36
C LYS A 86 10.48 23.78 3.87
N GLU A 87 10.61 24.92 4.55
CA GLU A 87 10.84 24.98 6.00
C GLU A 87 9.65 24.42 6.77
N SER A 88 8.43 24.80 6.37
CA SER A 88 7.19 24.29 6.97
C SER A 88 7.08 22.78 6.81
N THR A 89 7.37 22.25 5.62
CA THR A 89 7.32 20.80 5.34
C THR A 89 8.33 20.05 6.21
N SER A 90 9.58 20.52 6.28
CA SER A 90 10.61 19.90 7.13
C SER A 90 10.21 19.91 8.61
N TYR A 91 9.65 21.01 9.09
CA TYR A 91 9.18 21.11 10.47
C TYR A 91 8.01 20.17 10.78
N LEU A 92 7.05 20.07 9.85
CA LEU A 92 5.92 19.16 9.98
C LEU A 92 6.38 17.70 9.97
N LEU A 93 7.29 17.32 9.07
CA LEU A 93 7.88 15.99 9.04
C LEU A 93 8.61 15.65 10.35
N ALA A 94 9.37 16.60 10.91
CA ALA A 94 10.05 16.41 12.19
C ALA A 94 9.06 16.20 13.35
N ASN A 95 7.96 16.95 13.39
CA ASN A 95 6.91 16.74 14.40
C ASN A 95 6.20 15.40 14.21
N LEU A 96 5.88 15.01 12.97
CA LEU A 96 5.25 13.73 12.67
C LEU A 96 6.13 12.55 13.08
N HIS A 97 7.44 12.62 12.80
CA HIS A 97 8.39 11.59 13.20
C HIS A 97 8.47 11.46 14.72
N GLN A 98 8.46 12.59 15.45
CA GLN A 98 8.40 12.58 16.90
C GLN A 98 7.09 11.99 17.41
N ILE A 99 5.93 12.39 16.86
CA ILE A 99 4.62 11.81 17.19
C ILE A 99 4.63 10.29 17.00
N GLU A 100 5.29 9.80 15.96
CA GLU A 100 5.41 8.38 15.70
C GLU A 100 6.28 7.65 16.75
N GLY A 101 7.30 8.31 17.29
CA GLY A 101 8.24 7.74 18.26
C GLY A 101 7.80 7.79 19.72
N LEU A 102 6.72 8.51 20.05
CA LEU A 102 6.31 8.76 21.43
C LEU A 102 5.50 7.65 22.08
N ASP A 103 4.73 6.92 21.29
CA ASP A 103 3.89 5.86 21.81
C ASP A 103 4.42 4.52 21.35
N ASP A 104 4.01 3.47 22.06
CA ASP A 104 4.08 2.06 21.63
C ASP A 104 3.34 1.82 20.29
N MET A 105 2.83 2.86 19.62
CA MET A 105 2.17 2.81 18.31
C MET A 105 3.03 2.19 17.22
N LYS A 106 4.35 2.43 17.21
CA LYS A 106 5.26 1.73 16.28
C LYS A 106 5.25 0.22 16.54
N ILE A 107 5.31 -0.17 17.82
CA ILE A 107 5.30 -1.57 18.25
C ILE A 107 3.93 -2.19 17.94
N CYS A 108 2.83 -1.59 18.38
CA CYS A 108 1.47 -2.07 18.11
C CYS A 108 1.19 -2.15 16.60
N ARG A 109 1.65 -1.19 15.80
CA ARG A 109 1.51 -1.25 14.33
C ARG A 109 2.28 -2.42 13.75
N LYS A 110 3.54 -2.62 14.17
CA LYS A 110 4.36 -3.75 13.74
C LYS A 110 3.70 -5.08 14.14
N GLU A 111 3.22 -5.21 15.36
CA GLU A 111 2.52 -6.41 15.84
C GLU A 111 1.23 -6.68 15.06
N ALA A 112 0.42 -5.65 14.80
CA ALA A 112 -0.80 -5.77 14.01
C ALA A 112 -0.50 -6.21 12.58
N LEU A 113 0.52 -5.63 11.94
CA LEU A 113 0.96 -6.02 10.60
C LEU A 113 1.51 -7.44 10.56
N ASN A 114 2.27 -7.87 11.57
CA ASN A 114 2.76 -9.24 11.67
C ASN A 114 1.58 -10.23 11.79
N ARG A 115 0.60 -9.95 12.67
CA ARG A 115 -0.59 -10.80 12.80
C ARG A 115 -1.39 -10.90 11.52
N LEU A 116 -1.52 -9.78 10.79
CA LEU A 116 -2.20 -9.78 9.49
C LEU A 116 -1.42 -10.58 8.45
N SER A 117 -0.09 -10.44 8.43
CA SER A 117 0.79 -11.23 7.58
C SER A 117 0.64 -12.72 7.87
N ASP A 118 0.73 -13.13 9.14
CA ASP A 118 0.57 -14.52 9.55
C ASP A 118 -0.79 -15.09 9.14
N LEU A 119 -1.86 -14.32 9.32
CA LEU A 119 -3.21 -14.72 8.91
C LEU A 119 -3.31 -14.95 7.40
N VAL A 120 -2.79 -14.03 6.59
CA VAL A 120 -2.82 -14.15 5.12
C VAL A 120 -1.95 -15.31 4.66
N GLN A 121 -0.73 -15.44 5.20
CA GLN A 121 0.19 -16.52 4.87
C GLN A 121 -0.39 -17.89 5.23
N ASN A 122 -1.02 -18.02 6.39
CA ASN A 122 -1.68 -19.27 6.80
C ASN A 122 -2.83 -19.62 5.85
N ARG A 123 -3.65 -18.65 5.45
CA ARG A 123 -4.73 -18.89 4.49
C ARG A 123 -4.20 -19.32 3.12
N ILE A 124 -3.15 -18.66 2.62
CA ILE A 124 -2.50 -19.06 1.37
C ILE A 124 -1.94 -20.47 1.49
N LYS A 125 -1.25 -20.79 2.60
CA LYS A 125 -0.70 -22.12 2.84
C LYS A 125 -1.78 -23.19 2.84
N THR A 126 -2.90 -22.98 3.53
CA THR A 126 -4.03 -23.93 3.54
C THR A 126 -4.64 -24.07 2.14
N LEU A 127 -4.81 -22.97 1.41
CA LEU A 127 -5.36 -23.00 0.05
C LEU A 127 -4.45 -23.76 -0.93
N GLN A 128 -3.13 -23.59 -0.80
CA GLN A 128 -2.17 -24.27 -1.66
C GLN A 128 -1.97 -25.74 -1.29
N ASN A 129 -2.38 -26.16 -0.09
CA ASN A 129 -2.18 -27.52 0.42
C ASN A 129 -3.52 -28.18 0.78
N PRO A 130 -4.40 -28.44 -0.20
CA PRO A 130 -5.67 -29.12 0.07
C PRO A 130 -5.42 -30.56 0.58
N PRO A 131 -6.28 -31.11 1.44
CA PRO A 131 -6.13 -32.50 1.92
C PRO A 131 -6.15 -33.54 0.80
N ASP A 132 -6.87 -33.25 -0.28
CA ASP A 132 -6.96 -34.09 -1.47
C ASP A 132 -6.89 -33.22 -2.72
N CYS A 133 -5.71 -33.18 -3.33
CA CYS A 133 -5.46 -32.37 -4.52
C CYS A 133 -6.32 -32.81 -5.71
N SER A 134 -6.62 -34.12 -5.85
CA SER A 134 -7.38 -34.66 -7.00
C SER A 134 -8.85 -34.20 -7.05
N ARG A 135 -9.42 -33.83 -5.89
CA ARG A 135 -10.79 -33.32 -5.77
C ARG A 135 -10.84 -31.80 -5.57
N SER A 136 -9.68 -31.17 -5.42
CA SER A 136 -9.61 -29.72 -5.22
C SER A 136 -9.78 -28.98 -6.55
N LYS A 137 -10.34 -27.78 -6.51
CA LYS A 137 -10.41 -26.93 -7.70
C LYS A 137 -9.04 -26.35 -7.96
N LEU A 138 -8.48 -26.57 -9.15
CA LEU A 138 -7.16 -26.04 -9.49
C LEU A 138 -7.28 -24.81 -10.39
N LEU A 139 -6.29 -23.93 -10.28
CA LEU A 139 -6.04 -22.84 -11.21
C LEU A 139 -4.64 -23.01 -11.76
N LEU A 140 -4.56 -23.19 -13.07
CA LEU A 140 -3.33 -23.51 -13.76
C LEU A 140 -2.75 -22.27 -14.41
N ALA A 141 -1.68 -21.74 -13.83
CA ALA A 141 -0.92 -20.60 -14.36
C ALA A 141 0.07 -21.08 -15.43
N ASP A 142 -0.14 -20.61 -16.66
CA ASP A 142 0.74 -20.86 -17.79
C ASP A 142 1.73 -19.69 -17.97
N THR A 143 3.01 -19.96 -17.74
CA THR A 143 4.13 -19.01 -17.82
C THR A 143 4.93 -19.11 -19.13
N THR A 144 4.40 -19.72 -20.20
CA THR A 144 5.03 -19.87 -21.54
C THR A 144 5.35 -18.55 -22.30
N GLY A 145 5.49 -17.42 -21.62
CA GLY A 145 5.76 -16.11 -22.20
C GLY A 145 7.21 -15.66 -22.10
N HIS A 146 7.80 -15.24 -23.23
CA HIS A 146 9.10 -14.58 -23.27
C HIS A 146 9.00 -13.14 -22.68
N CYS A 147 9.19 -13.00 -21.36
CA CYS A 147 9.45 -11.73 -20.68
C CYS A 147 10.41 -11.96 -19.50
N GLY A 148 11.00 -10.89 -18.96
CA GLY A 148 11.95 -10.98 -17.84
C GLY A 148 11.29 -11.36 -16.50
N TYR A 149 12.12 -11.61 -15.48
CA TYR A 149 11.68 -12.06 -14.14
C TYR A 149 10.57 -11.22 -13.52
N GLY A 150 10.71 -9.89 -13.51
CA GLY A 150 9.71 -9.02 -12.89
C GLY A 150 8.32 -9.16 -13.52
N CYS A 151 8.24 -9.39 -14.83
CA CYS A 151 6.99 -9.62 -15.54
C CYS A 151 6.36 -10.97 -15.14
N GLN A 152 7.16 -12.04 -15.08
CA GLN A 152 6.67 -13.34 -14.66
C GLN A 152 6.25 -13.36 -13.18
N ALA A 153 7.02 -12.73 -12.28
CA ALA A 153 6.69 -12.63 -10.87
C ALA A 153 5.37 -11.88 -10.63
N HIS A 154 5.14 -10.76 -11.32
CA HIS A 154 3.85 -10.06 -11.25
C HIS A 154 2.69 -10.88 -11.81
N TYR A 155 2.90 -11.61 -12.90
CA TYR A 155 1.88 -12.52 -13.43
C TYR A 155 1.55 -13.66 -12.45
N LEU A 156 2.55 -14.26 -11.81
CA LEU A 156 2.34 -15.28 -10.78
C LEU A 156 1.56 -14.72 -9.57
N MET A 157 1.89 -13.50 -9.12
CA MET A 157 1.15 -12.82 -8.06
C MET A 157 -0.31 -12.56 -8.46
N PHE A 158 -0.55 -12.19 -9.71
CA PHE A 158 -1.91 -12.03 -10.23
C PHE A 158 -2.68 -13.35 -10.22
N CYS A 159 -2.10 -14.43 -10.72
CA CYS A 159 -2.70 -15.76 -10.67
C CYS A 159 -2.97 -16.22 -9.23
N LEU A 160 -2.06 -15.91 -8.30
CA LEU A 160 -2.26 -16.17 -6.87
C LEU A 160 -3.46 -15.39 -6.30
N ASN A 161 -3.64 -14.13 -6.68
CA ASN A 161 -4.80 -13.33 -6.26
C ASN A 161 -6.11 -13.93 -6.79
N ILE A 162 -6.16 -14.38 -8.04
CA ILE A 162 -7.35 -15.06 -8.59
C ILE A 162 -7.59 -16.38 -7.86
N ALA A 163 -6.56 -17.19 -7.69
CA ALA A 163 -6.64 -18.47 -6.99
C ALA A 163 -7.17 -18.28 -5.56
N TYR A 164 -6.66 -17.27 -4.85
CA TYR A 164 -7.12 -16.91 -3.51
C TYR A 164 -8.57 -16.44 -3.48
N ALA A 165 -8.98 -15.58 -4.41
CA ALA A 165 -10.34 -15.07 -4.47
C ALA A 165 -11.38 -16.13 -4.88
N THR A 166 -10.98 -17.11 -5.70
CA THR A 166 -11.86 -18.18 -6.21
C THR A 166 -11.78 -19.49 -5.39
N GLY A 167 -10.93 -19.54 -4.36
CA GLY A 167 -10.73 -20.74 -3.55
C GLY A 167 -10.14 -21.92 -4.33
N ARG A 168 -9.23 -21.64 -5.28
CA ARG A 168 -8.54 -22.63 -6.11
C ARG A 168 -7.07 -22.77 -5.70
N THR A 169 -6.50 -23.97 -5.80
CA THR A 169 -5.07 -24.21 -5.58
C THR A 169 -4.28 -23.83 -6.85
N LEU A 170 -3.17 -23.09 -6.69
CA LEU A 170 -2.41 -22.56 -7.82
C LEU A 170 -1.36 -23.58 -8.27
N ILE A 171 -1.40 -23.96 -9.54
CA ILE A 171 -0.43 -24.88 -10.14
C ILE A 171 0.31 -24.17 -11.28
N LEU A 172 1.62 -24.40 -11.40
CA LEU A 172 2.46 -23.84 -12.46
C LEU A 172 2.69 -24.85 -13.57
N ARG A 173 2.28 -24.52 -14.81
CA ARG A 173 2.33 -25.46 -15.95
C ARG A 173 3.59 -25.40 -16.79
N SER A 174 4.31 -24.27 -16.83
CA SER A 174 5.38 -24.14 -17.81
C SER A 174 6.34 -23.01 -17.52
N LEU A 175 7.42 -23.34 -16.84
CA LEU A 175 8.64 -22.58 -16.98
C LEU A 175 9.42 -23.25 -18.14
N ASN A 176 10.07 -22.48 -19.02
CA ASN A 176 11.03 -23.10 -19.94
C ASN A 176 12.09 -23.86 -19.11
N ARG A 177 12.77 -24.88 -19.67
CA ARG A 177 13.63 -25.78 -18.86
C ARG A 177 14.61 -25.02 -17.95
N ASP A 178 15.20 -23.95 -18.46
CA ASP A 178 16.18 -23.13 -17.73
C ASP A 178 15.52 -22.32 -16.62
N TRP A 179 14.35 -21.74 -16.88
CA TRP A 179 13.54 -21.05 -15.87
C TRP A 179 12.98 -21.99 -14.81
N ALA A 180 12.56 -23.19 -15.20
CA ALA A 180 12.00 -24.20 -14.30
C ALA A 180 13.06 -24.59 -13.28
N LYS A 181 14.26 -24.88 -13.79
CA LYS A 181 15.43 -25.17 -12.99
C LYS A 181 15.78 -24.00 -12.07
N TRP A 182 15.95 -22.80 -12.61
CA TRP A 182 16.29 -21.62 -11.83
C TRP A 182 15.27 -21.32 -10.73
N TRP A 183 13.97 -21.44 -11.04
CA TRP A 183 12.89 -21.24 -10.06
C TRP A 183 12.97 -22.29 -8.94
N SER A 184 13.14 -23.56 -9.27
CA SER A 184 13.25 -24.63 -8.27
C SER A 184 14.51 -24.53 -7.41
N GLU A 185 15.59 -23.94 -7.93
CA GLU A 185 16.83 -23.69 -7.19
C GLU A 185 16.73 -22.43 -6.31
N SER A 186 15.88 -21.48 -6.69
CA SER A 186 15.77 -20.15 -6.03
C SER A 186 14.58 -20.03 -5.08
N TYR A 187 13.52 -20.84 -5.27
CA TYR A 187 12.25 -20.74 -4.56
C TYR A 187 11.71 -22.10 -4.15
N MET A 188 10.94 -22.09 -3.07
CA MET A 188 10.12 -23.24 -2.68
C MET A 188 8.96 -23.45 -3.68
N SER A 189 8.43 -24.67 -3.72
CA SER A 189 7.19 -24.95 -4.44
C SER A 189 6.03 -24.17 -3.85
N PHE A 190 5.04 -23.85 -4.68
CA PHE A 190 3.81 -23.18 -4.22
C PHE A 190 2.96 -24.08 -3.31
N SER A 191 3.05 -25.39 -3.51
CA SER A 191 2.37 -26.42 -2.74
C SER A 191 3.34 -27.52 -2.37
N ASP A 192 3.13 -28.12 -1.19
CA ASP A 192 3.88 -29.27 -0.68
C ASP A 192 3.25 -30.59 -1.17
N ASN A 193 1.95 -30.60 -1.49
CA ASN A 193 1.18 -31.84 -1.75
C ASN A 193 0.36 -31.84 -3.05
N CYS A 194 0.42 -30.78 -3.84
CA CYS A 194 -0.37 -30.61 -5.06
C CYS A 194 0.55 -30.18 -6.21
N ASN A 195 0.49 -30.88 -7.34
CA ASN A 195 1.42 -30.68 -8.45
C ASN A 195 0.72 -30.85 -9.81
N MET A 196 1.50 -30.77 -10.89
CA MET A 196 1.01 -30.88 -12.26
C MET A 196 0.30 -32.20 -12.60
N ASP A 197 0.63 -33.30 -11.92
CA ASP A 197 0.03 -34.61 -12.19
C ASP A 197 -1.42 -34.69 -11.71
N SER A 198 -1.83 -33.75 -10.86
CA SER A 198 -3.18 -33.69 -10.29
C SER A 198 -4.16 -32.85 -11.13
N VAL A 199 -3.69 -32.24 -12.21
CA VAL A 199 -4.49 -31.36 -13.07
C VAL A 199 -5.44 -32.17 -13.95
N SER A 200 -6.73 -31.87 -13.88
CA SER A 200 -7.78 -32.42 -14.76
C SER A 200 -8.09 -31.49 -15.94
N ARG A 201 -8.82 -32.01 -16.94
CA ARG A 201 -9.30 -31.21 -18.09
C ARG A 201 -10.30 -30.11 -17.70
N ASP A 202 -11.00 -30.29 -16.58
CA ASP A 202 -12.03 -29.36 -16.11
C ASP A 202 -11.46 -28.19 -15.27
N ASP A 203 -10.15 -28.17 -15.02
CA ASP A 203 -9.51 -27.11 -14.24
C ASP A 203 -9.33 -25.81 -15.03
N VAL A 204 -9.38 -24.69 -14.30
CA VAL A 204 -9.31 -23.36 -14.92
C VAL A 204 -7.89 -23.05 -15.36
N ILE A 205 -7.74 -22.74 -16.64
CA ILE A 205 -6.47 -22.37 -17.25
C ILE A 205 -6.37 -20.85 -17.39
N VAL A 206 -5.48 -20.26 -16.60
CA VAL A 206 -5.07 -18.87 -16.79
C VAL A 206 -3.75 -18.87 -17.55
N GLY A 207 -3.80 -18.41 -18.80
CA GLY A 207 -2.64 -18.26 -19.65
C GLY A 207 -2.67 -16.94 -20.42
N ARG A 208 -1.61 -16.66 -21.17
CA ARG A 208 -1.50 -15.43 -21.98
C ARG A 208 -2.70 -15.22 -22.92
N ARG A 209 -3.24 -16.29 -23.51
CA ARG A 209 -4.46 -16.21 -24.33
C ARG A 209 -5.69 -15.79 -23.51
N THR A 210 -5.90 -16.39 -22.34
CA THR A 210 -6.97 -16.02 -21.41
C THR A 210 -6.85 -14.55 -21.00
N LEU A 211 -5.64 -14.10 -20.65
CA LEU A 211 -5.39 -12.70 -20.32
C LEU A 211 -5.64 -11.75 -21.49
N ASN A 212 -5.14 -12.08 -22.68
CA ASN A 212 -5.32 -11.25 -23.87
C ASN A 212 -6.80 -11.12 -24.25
N ASN A 213 -7.57 -12.21 -24.17
CA ASN A 213 -9.01 -12.21 -24.45
C ASN A 213 -9.81 -11.34 -23.46
N LEU A 214 -9.25 -11.12 -22.27
CA LEU A 214 -9.83 -10.28 -21.23
C LEU A 214 -9.25 -8.87 -21.20
N GLY A 215 -8.43 -8.49 -22.20
CA GLY A 215 -7.77 -7.17 -22.25
C GLY A 215 -6.66 -6.98 -21.22
N LEU A 216 -6.22 -8.03 -20.55
CA LEU A 216 -5.20 -8.04 -19.49
C LEU A 216 -3.78 -8.35 -19.98
N GLY A 217 -3.57 -8.38 -21.31
CA GLY A 217 -2.28 -8.67 -21.93
C GLY A 217 -1.20 -7.61 -21.70
N GLN A 218 -1.61 -6.37 -21.42
CA GLN A 218 -0.75 -5.27 -20.98
C GLN A 218 -1.17 -4.88 -19.57
N PHE A 219 -0.38 -5.29 -18.59
CA PHE A 219 -0.70 -5.13 -17.18
C PHE A 219 -0.55 -3.65 -16.77
N ASP A 220 -1.63 -2.89 -16.80
CA ASP A 220 -1.74 -1.58 -16.14
C ASP A 220 -2.49 -1.75 -14.81
N ALA A 221 -1.86 -1.35 -13.70
CA ALA A 221 -2.38 -1.51 -12.34
C ALA A 221 -3.76 -0.86 -12.14
N ALA A 222 -4.07 0.26 -12.81
CA ALA A 222 -5.38 0.91 -12.69
C ALA A 222 -6.48 0.20 -13.49
N HIS A 223 -6.12 -0.42 -14.62
CA HIS A 223 -7.03 -1.23 -15.44
C HIS A 223 -7.34 -2.58 -14.77
N SER A 224 -6.40 -3.11 -13.98
CA SER A 224 -6.48 -4.44 -13.38
C SER A 224 -7.65 -4.66 -12.40
N GLN A 225 -8.06 -3.67 -11.62
CA GLN A 225 -9.08 -3.86 -10.57
C GLN A 225 -10.50 -4.04 -11.12
N LYS A 226 -10.88 -3.29 -12.15
CA LYS A 226 -12.20 -3.38 -12.80
C LYS A 226 -12.35 -4.71 -13.54
N GLU A 227 -11.28 -5.15 -14.19
CA GLU A 227 -11.25 -6.38 -14.96
C GLU A 227 -11.08 -7.62 -14.05
N PHE A 228 -10.44 -7.50 -12.87
CA PHE A 228 -10.40 -8.56 -11.86
C PHE A 228 -11.79 -8.97 -11.38
N ARG A 229 -12.71 -8.01 -11.20
CA ARG A 229 -14.10 -8.33 -10.81
C ARG A 229 -14.84 -9.12 -11.87
N LYS A 230 -14.74 -8.71 -13.14
CA LYS A 230 -15.34 -9.44 -14.28
C LYS A 230 -14.76 -10.83 -14.44
N LEU A 231 -13.47 -10.99 -14.13
CA LEU A 231 -12.81 -12.29 -14.09
C LEU A 231 -13.44 -13.22 -13.05
N LEU A 232 -13.67 -12.73 -11.83
CA LEU A 232 -14.31 -13.51 -10.78
C LEU A 232 -15.76 -13.91 -11.11
N GLU A 233 -16.48 -13.10 -11.88
CA GLU A 233 -17.84 -13.42 -12.30
C GLU A 233 -17.91 -14.54 -13.37
N ASN A 234 -16.78 -14.82 -14.05
CA ASN A 234 -16.69 -15.80 -15.13
C ASN A 234 -15.89 -17.07 -14.75
N LEU A 235 -15.44 -17.22 -13.49
CA LEU A 235 -14.57 -18.30 -12.99
C LEU A 235 -15.15 -19.05 -11.80
#